data_AF-A0A7K8Z430-F1
#
_entry.id   AF-A0A7K8Z430-F1
#
_cell.length_a   1.000
_cell.length_b   1.000
_cell.length_c   1.000
_cell.angle_alpha   90.00
_cell.angle_beta   90.00
_cell.angle_gamma   90.00
#
_symmetry.space_group_name_H-M   'P 1'
#
loop_
_entity.id
_entity.type
_entity.pdbx_description
1 polymer ?
#
loop_
_entity_poly.entity_id
_entity_poly.type
_entity_poly.pdbx_seq_one_letter_code
_entity_poly.pdbx_strand_id
1 'polypeptide(L)'
;VLVGFQVKQRVVVIQYADDLLLAGKSEEIVKKETVRLLNYLVEKGLKVARRKLQFVQKEVRDLGHILMEEGKRLCPERLQEILAVTVPKNKREVRKFL
;
A
#
# COMPACT_ATOMS: atom_id res chain seq x y z
N VAL A 1 -1.95 -7.59 -12.58
CA VAL A 1 -3.08 -6.63 -12.75
C VAL A 1 -2.70 -5.48 -13.67
N LEU A 2 -1.49 -4.92 -13.55
CA LEU A 2 -1.07 -3.73 -14.32
C LEU A 2 -0.37 -4.00 -15.67
N VAL A 3 -0.60 -5.15 -16.32
CA VAL A 3 0.19 -5.63 -17.49
C VAL A 3 0.20 -4.68 -18.71
N GLY A 4 -0.61 -3.62 -18.74
CA GLY A 4 -0.57 -2.58 -19.78
C GLY A 4 -0.65 -1.14 -19.27
N PHE A 5 -0.54 -0.89 -17.96
CA PHE A 5 -0.63 0.47 -17.42
C PHE A 5 0.74 1.15 -17.40
N GLN A 6 0.98 2.07 -18.34
CA GLN A 6 2.24 2.80 -18.44
C GLN A 6 2.23 4.07 -17.58
N VAL A 7 2.97 4.07 -16.47
CA VAL A 7 3.07 5.23 -15.58
C VAL A 7 3.84 6.38 -16.25
N LYS A 8 3.40 7.63 -16.09
CA LYS A 8 4.14 8.80 -16.61
C LYS A 8 5.43 9.05 -15.81
N GLN A 9 6.35 9.82 -16.42
CA GLN A 9 7.55 10.30 -15.74
C GLN A 9 7.20 10.95 -14.37
N ARG A 10 8.04 10.71 -13.35
CA ARG A 10 7.94 11.26 -11.98
C ARG A 10 6.83 10.68 -11.09
N VAL A 11 6.19 9.59 -11.52
CA VAL A 11 5.28 8.79 -10.69
C VAL A 11 5.77 7.35 -10.65
N VAL A 12 5.61 6.69 -9.51
CA VAL A 12 5.91 5.28 -9.28
C VAL A 12 4.62 4.59 -8.88
N VAL A 13 4.40 3.39 -9.42
CA VAL A 13 3.33 2.50 -8.98
C VAL A 13 3.95 1.22 -8.45
N ILE A 14 3.56 0.85 -7.24
CA ILE A 14 3.95 -0.40 -6.58
C ILE A 14 2.71 -1.27 -6.49
N GLN A 15 2.84 -2.54 -6.90
CA GLN A 15 1.81 -3.54 -6.76
C GLN A 15 2.30 -4.66 -5.86
N TYR A 16 1.50 -5.00 -4.85
CA TYR A 16 1.67 -6.20 -4.05
C TYR A 16 0.34 -6.95 -3.97
N ALA A 17 0.24 -8.11 -4.61
CA ALA A 17 -1.01 -8.85 -4.76
C ALA A 17 -2.18 -7.94 -5.25
N ASP A 18 -3.18 -7.69 -4.39
CA ASP A 18 -4.34 -6.83 -4.61
C ASP A 18 -4.16 -5.37 -4.16
N ASP A 19 -3.09 -5.07 -3.42
CA ASP A 19 -2.75 -3.71 -2.98
C ASP A 19 -1.97 -2.94 -4.06
N LEU A 20 -2.35 -1.67 -4.23
CA LEU A 20 -1.77 -0.75 -5.20
C LEU A 20 -1.42 0.56 -4.52
N LEU A 21 -0.15 0.96 -4.63
CA LEU A 21 0.35 2.24 -4.13
C LEU A 21 0.86 3.08 -5.31
N LEU A 22 0.39 4.32 -5.41
CA LEU A 22 0.86 5.30 -6.41
C LEU A 22 1.48 6.48 -5.68
N ALA A 23 2.74 6.78 -5.98
CA ALA A 23 3.51 7.82 -5.33
C ALA A 23 4.18 8.75 -6.35
N GLY A 24 4.30 10.03 -6.03
CA GLY A 24 4.94 11.03 -6.89
C GLY A 24 5.20 12.33 -6.12
N LYS A 25 6.02 13.21 -6.69
CA LYS A 25 6.47 14.45 -6.01
C LYS A 25 5.45 15.60 -6.02
N SER A 26 4.48 15.55 -6.93
CA SER A 26 3.46 16.60 -7.08
C SER A 26 2.08 16.01 -6.87
N GLU A 27 1.32 16.64 -5.99
CA GLU A 27 -0.06 16.29 -5.70
C GLU A 27 -0.92 16.24 -6.96
N GLU A 28 -0.77 17.24 -7.83
CA GLU A 28 -1.53 17.37 -9.09
C GLU A 28 -1.24 16.20 -10.04
N ILE A 29 0.04 15.83 -10.17
CA ILE A 29 0.46 14.71 -11.02
C ILE A 29 -0.09 13.40 -10.44
N VAL A 30 0.08 13.18 -9.13
CA VAL A 30 -0.42 12.00 -8.43
C VAL A 30 -1.92 11.87 -8.56
N LYS A 31 -2.67 12.96 -8.37
CA LYS A 31 -4.13 13.01 -8.54
C LYS A 31 -4.55 12.60 -9.95
N LYS A 32 -3.93 13.20 -10.98
CA LYS A 32 -4.24 12.91 -12.38
C LYS A 32 -3.96 11.45 -12.73
N GLU A 33 -2.82 10.93 -12.29
CA GLU A 33 -2.42 9.55 -12.54
C GLU A 33 -3.24 8.54 -11.72
N THR A 34 -3.66 8.90 -10.51
CA THR A 34 -4.59 8.10 -9.69
C THR A 34 -5.94 7.93 -10.38
N VAL A 35 -6.54 9.02 -10.89
CA VAL A 35 -7.80 8.93 -11.65
C VAL A 35 -7.64 8.04 -12.89
N ARG A 36 -6.54 8.18 -13.62
CA ARG A 36 -6.25 7.36 -14.80
C ARG A 36 -6.10 5.88 -14.43
N LEU A 37 -5.43 5.58 -13.32
CA LEU A 37 -5.29 4.22 -12.79
C LEU A 37 -6.66 3.63 -12.42
N LEU A 38 -7.51 4.39 -11.71
CA LEU A 38 -8.84 3.94 -11.33
C LEU A 38 -9.72 3.65 -12.56
N ASN A 39 -9.69 4.51 -13.59
CA ASN A 39 -10.41 4.27 -14.85
C ASN A 39 -9.92 3.00 -15.55
N TYR A 40 -8.60 2.82 -15.64
CA TYR A 40 -8.00 1.61 -16.21
C TYR A 40 -8.45 0.34 -15.45
N LEU A 41 -8.51 0.38 -14.12
CA LEU A 41 -8.98 -0.77 -13.33
C LEU A 41 -10.45 -1.10 -13.64
N VAL A 42 -11.30 -0.08 -13.78
CA VAL A 42 -12.72 -0.26 -14.17
C VAL A 42 -12.84 -0.85 -15.57
N GLU A 43 -12.06 -0.38 -16.54
CA GLU A 43 -12.03 -0.92 -17.91
C GLU A 43 -11.61 -2.41 -17.94
N LYS A 44 -10.78 -2.84 -16.99
CA LYS A 44 -10.39 -4.25 -16.82
C LYS A 44 -11.39 -5.08 -16.00
N GLY A 45 -12.52 -4.51 -15.60
CA GLY A 45 -13.55 -5.19 -14.82
C GLY A 45 -13.22 -5.34 -13.33
N LEU A 46 -12.22 -4.59 -12.83
CA LEU A 46 -11.82 -4.63 -11.43
C LEU A 46 -12.57 -3.58 -10.61
N LYS A 47 -12.80 -3.90 -9.33
CA LYS A 47 -13.49 -3.01 -8.39
C LYS A 47 -12.52 -2.55 -7.32
N VAL A 48 -12.54 -1.25 -7.02
CA VAL A 48 -11.75 -0.65 -5.95
C VAL A 48 -12.65 -0.36 -4.76
N ALA A 49 -12.22 -0.77 -3.57
CA ALA A 49 -12.98 -0.52 -2.35
C ALA A 49 -12.88 0.97 -1.95
N ARG A 50 -13.93 1.76 -2.25
CA ARG A 50 -13.97 3.20 -1.92
C ARG A 50 -13.62 3.51 -0.46
N ARG A 51 -14.08 2.66 0.48
CA ARG A 51 -13.80 2.81 1.92
C ARG A 51 -12.31 2.67 2.30
N LYS A 52 -11.54 1.94 1.48
CA LYS A 52 -10.11 1.70 1.70
C LYS A 52 -9.22 2.64 0.88
N LEU A 53 -9.81 3.47 0.01
CA LEU A 53 -9.07 4.33 -0.89
C LEU A 53 -8.46 5.51 -0.11
N GLN A 54 -7.14 5.60 -0.12
CA GLN A 54 -6.39 6.73 0.44
C GLN A 54 -6.02 7.68 -0.70
N PHE A 55 -6.92 8.61 -1.01
CA PHE A 55 -6.79 9.45 -2.20
C PHE A 55 -5.85 10.63 -1.95
N VAL A 56 -4.67 10.60 -2.60
CA VAL A 56 -3.71 11.71 -2.69
C VAL A 56 -3.38 12.31 -1.31
N GLN A 57 -2.84 11.49 -0.42
CA GLN A 57 -2.48 11.88 0.95
C GLN A 57 -0.97 11.92 1.12
N LYS A 58 -0.50 12.78 2.02
CA LYS A 58 0.93 12.87 2.38
C LYS A 58 1.40 11.68 3.22
N GLU A 59 0.50 11.13 4.05
CA GLU A 59 0.73 9.91 4.81
C GLU A 59 -0.29 8.86 4.38
N VAL A 60 0.16 7.63 4.12
CA VAL A 60 -0.72 6.50 3.75
C VAL A 60 -0.33 5.23 4.48
N ARG A 61 -1.32 4.40 4.81
CA ARG A 61 -1.14 3.06 5.37
C ARG A 61 -1.05 2.04 4.24
N ASP A 62 0.04 1.27 4.18
CA ASP A 62 0.25 0.22 3.19
C ASP A 62 1.03 -0.97 3.79
N LEU A 63 0.55 -2.19 3.58
CA LEU A 63 1.17 -3.44 4.07
C LEU A 63 1.65 -3.40 5.54
N GLY A 64 0.86 -2.79 6.42
CA GLY A 64 1.18 -2.64 7.86
C GLY A 64 2.23 -1.59 8.19
N HIS A 65 2.52 -0.67 7.26
CA HIS A 65 3.38 0.48 7.45
C HIS A 65 2.61 1.78 7.22
N ILE A 66 3.08 2.86 7.83
CA ILE A 66 2.71 4.23 7.45
C ILE A 66 3.88 4.77 6.62
N LEU A 67 3.57 5.19 5.40
CA LEU A 67 4.49 5.80 4.45
C LEU A 67 4.27 7.31 4.43
N MET A 68 5.36 8.07 4.49
CA MET A 68 5.37 9.53 4.58
C MET A 68 6.61 10.09 3.86
N GLU A 69 6.70 11.41 3.72
CA GLU A 69 7.81 12.05 3.00
C GLU A 69 9.17 11.75 3.66
N GLU A 70 9.20 11.73 4.99
CA GLU A 70 10.38 11.51 5.81
C GLU A 70 10.79 10.02 5.91
N GLY A 71 10.00 9.11 5.34
CA GLY A 71 10.31 7.68 5.29
C GLY A 71 9.12 6.78 5.59
N LYS A 72 9.37 5.71 6.35
CA LYS A 72 8.34 4.73 6.72
C LYS A 72 8.45 4.33 8.18
N ARG A 73 7.30 4.07 8.81
CA ARG A 73 7.18 3.53 10.18
C ARG A 73 6.22 2.36 10.21
N LEU A 74 6.36 1.47 11.19
CA LEU A 74 5.37 0.41 11.42
C LEU A 74 4.06 1.03 11.91
N CYS A 75 2.94 0.50 11.43
CA CYS A 75 1.63 0.84 11.98
C CYS A 75 1.58 0.48 13.48
N PRO A 76 1.02 1.34 14.36
CA PRO A 76 0.90 1.05 15.78
C PRO A 76 0.19 -0.26 16.08
N GLU A 77 -0.81 -0.62 15.27
CA GLU A 77 -1.59 -1.85 15.42
C GLU A 77 -0.71 -3.08 15.15
N ARG A 78 0.12 -3.04 14.10
CA ARG A 78 1.09 -4.10 13.80
C ARG A 78 2.16 -4.21 14.89
N LEU A 79 2.60 -3.09 15.45
CA LEU A 79 3.54 -3.09 16.57
C LEU A 79 2.92 -3.76 17.82
N GLN A 80 1.68 -3.40 18.15
CA GLN A 80 0.95 -4.00 19.27
C GLN A 80 0.77 -5.51 19.09
N GLU A 81 0.41 -5.96 17.88
CA GLU A 81 0.28 -7.39 17.57
C GLU A 81 1.59 -8.14 17.80
N ILE A 82 2.74 -7.57 17.38
CA ILE A 82 4.06 -8.17 17.60
C ILE A 82 4.39 -8.23 19.10
N LEU A 83 4.13 -7.16 19.85
CA LEU A 83 4.38 -7.09 21.29
C LEU A 83 3.46 -8.00 22.11
N ALA A 84 2.25 -8.29 21.61
CA ALA A 84 1.29 -9.17 22.24
C ALA A 84 1.55 -10.66 21.99
N VAL A 85 2.53 -11.02 21.14
CA VAL A 85 2.85 -12.43 20.89
C VAL A 85 3.38 -13.08 22.17
N THR A 86 2.73 -14.17 22.58
CA THR A 86 3.18 -14.98 23.72
C THR A 86 4.50 -15.66 23.43
N VAL A 87 5.32 -15.85 24.46
CA VAL A 87 6.60 -16.56 24.35
C VAL A 87 6.41 -17.94 23.72
N PRO A 88 7.06 -18.22 22.57
CA PRO A 88 6.90 -19.48 21.87
C PRO A 88 7.42 -20.65 22.71
N LYS A 89 6.64 -21.73 22.78
CA LYS A 89 6.90 -22.90 23.64
C LYS A 89 7.54 -24.07 22.89
N ASN A 90 7.55 -24.05 21.56
CA ASN A 90 8.07 -25.14 20.75
C ASN A 90 8.72 -24.63 19.44
N LYS A 91 9.48 -25.51 18.76
CA LYS A 91 10.20 -25.18 17.52
C LYS A 91 9.28 -24.65 16.42
N ARG A 92 8.03 -25.10 16.36
CA ARG A 92 7.06 -24.65 15.35
C ARG A 92 6.63 -23.20 15.61
N GLU A 93 6.38 -22.84 16.86
CA GLU A 93 6.03 -21.47 17.27
C GLU A 93 7.21 -20.51 17.08
N VAL A 94 8.44 -20.93 17.41
CA VAL A 94 9.65 -20.13 17.15
C VAL A 94 9.79 -19.80 15.66
N ARG A 95 9.58 -20.79 14.77
CA ARG A 95 9.62 -20.59 13.31
C ARG A 95 8.49 -19.72 12.75
N LYS A 96 7.39 -19.58 13.48
CA LYS A 96 6.28 -18.69 13.09
C LYS A 96 6.54 -17.25 13.54
N PHE A 97 7.25 -17.09 14.65
CA PHE A 97 7.59 -15.79 15.23
C PHE A 97 8.72 -15.07 14.47
N LEU A 98 9.76 -15.82 14.08
CA LEU A 98 10.89 -15.34 13.27
C LEU A 98 10.55 -15.32 11.78
#